data_AF-A0A1X0QXG9-F1
#
_entry.id   AF-A0A1X0QXG9-F1
#
_cell.length_a   1.000
_cell.length_b   1.000
_cell.length_c   1.000
_cell.angle_alpha   90.00
_cell.angle_beta   90.00
_cell.angle_gamma   90.00
#
_symmetry.space_group_name_H-M   'P 1'
#
loop_
_entity.id
_entity.type
_entity.pdbx_description
1 polymer ?
#
loop_
_entity_poly.entity_id
_entity_poly.type
_entity_poly.pdbx_seq_one_letter_code
_entity_poly.pdbx_strand_id
1 'polypeptide(L)'
;MDTLLPIKELNEADFENFIKTVNTLFETAPPLAKRLYEKRPYSSYDALINEADEIQSRLNEEERIEVINAHPRIGAPKQNLSAMSQREQGKGQEDNE
;
A
#
# COMPACT_ATOMS: atom_id res chain seq x y z
N MET A 1 -9.88 8.01 -11.63
CA MET A 1 -9.07 6.77 -11.62
C MET A 1 -7.69 7.21 -11.22
N ASP A 2 -7.17 6.77 -10.07
CA ASP A 2 -5.76 7.01 -9.76
C ASP A 2 -4.93 6.19 -10.76
N THR A 3 -4.08 6.87 -11.51
CA THR A 3 -3.29 6.28 -12.60
C THR A 3 -1.87 6.01 -12.12
N LEU A 4 -1.33 4.84 -12.49
CA LEU A 4 0.08 4.52 -12.27
C LEU A 4 0.97 5.51 -13.03
N LEU A 5 1.90 6.15 -12.32
CA LEU A 5 2.92 6.98 -12.94
C LEU A 5 3.86 6.11 -13.79
N PRO A 6 4.46 6.62 -14.86
CA PRO A 6 5.61 5.96 -15.48
C PRO A 6 6.73 5.71 -14.46
N ILE A 7 7.43 4.58 -14.54
CA ILE A 7 8.41 4.17 -13.51
C ILE A 7 9.52 5.23 -13.29
N LYS A 8 9.91 5.95 -14.34
CA LYS A 8 10.89 7.05 -14.25
C LYS A 8 10.35 8.21 -13.41
N GLU A 9 9.10 8.61 -13.64
CA GLU A 9 8.45 9.67 -12.87
C GLU A 9 8.23 9.25 -11.42
N LEU A 10 7.89 7.98 -11.17
CA LEU A 10 7.76 7.43 -9.82
C LEU A 10 9.10 7.49 -9.04
N ASN A 11 10.22 7.25 -9.71
CA ASN A 11 11.55 7.33 -9.10
C ASN A 11 11.97 8.75 -8.72
N GLU A 12 11.38 9.76 -9.34
CA GLU A 12 11.67 11.17 -9.09
C GLU A 12 10.62 11.87 -8.22
N ALA A 13 9.46 11.22 -8.02
CA ALA A 13 8.36 11.74 -7.20
C ALA A 13 8.79 12.02 -5.76
N ASP A 14 8.12 12.99 -5.12
CA ASP A 14 8.18 13.15 -3.67
C ASP A 14 7.49 11.97 -2.95
N PHE A 15 7.63 11.93 -1.63
CA PHE A 15 7.10 10.83 -0.82
C PHE A 15 5.58 10.70 -0.94
N GLU A 16 4.85 11.81 -0.96
CA GLU A 16 3.39 11.80 -1.03
C GLU A 16 2.90 11.22 -2.36
N ASN A 17 3.44 11.68 -3.49
CA ASN A 17 3.07 11.20 -4.82
C ASN A 17 3.54 9.76 -5.06
N PHE A 18 4.71 9.38 -4.52
CA PHE A 18 5.18 8.00 -4.55
C PHE A 18 4.19 7.07 -3.84
N ILE A 19 3.83 7.39 -2.59
CA ILE A 19 2.92 6.56 -1.81
C ILE A 19 1.51 6.53 -2.39
N LYS A 20 1.00 7.67 -2.88
CA LYS A 20 -0.28 7.70 -3.58
C LYS A 20 -0.29 6.73 -4.78
N THR A 21 0.79 6.71 -5.55
CA THR A 21 0.91 5.83 -6.71
C THR A 21 1.06 4.36 -6.31
N VAL A 22 1.92 4.05 -5.33
CA VAL A 22 2.12 2.67 -4.86
C VAL A 22 0.85 2.13 -4.19
N ASN A 23 0.09 2.96 -3.49
CA ASN A 23 -1.20 2.60 -2.90
C ASN A 23 -2.28 2.24 -3.93
N THR A 24 -2.06 2.48 -5.24
CA THR A 24 -2.94 1.93 -6.29
C THR A 24 -2.67 0.45 -6.57
N LEU A 25 -1.48 -0.06 -6.21
CA LEU A 25 -1.08 -1.46 -6.37
C LEU A 25 -1.44 -2.30 -5.14
N PHE A 26 -1.12 -1.80 -3.95
CA PHE A 26 -1.43 -2.43 -2.67
C PHE A 26 -1.40 -1.39 -1.55
N GLU A 27 -2.24 -1.58 -0.53
CA GLU A 27 -2.25 -0.69 0.64
C GLU A 27 -0.94 -0.84 1.42
N THR A 28 -0.11 0.21 1.41
CA THR A 28 1.18 0.17 2.10
C THR A 28 1.03 0.56 3.57
N ALA A 29 1.48 -0.32 4.47
CA ALA A 29 1.71 0.08 5.87
C ALA A 29 2.85 1.12 5.94
N PRO A 30 2.79 2.11 6.85
CA PRO A 30 3.79 3.19 6.92
C PRO A 30 5.26 2.73 6.97
N PRO A 31 5.63 1.63 7.67
CA PRO A 31 7.01 1.14 7.68
C PRO A 31 7.49 0.53 6.35
N LEU A 32 6.58 -0.01 5.53
CA LEU A 32 6.89 -0.55 4.20
C LEU A 32 7.01 0.59 3.18
N ALA A 33 6.06 1.54 3.23
CA ALA A 33 6.04 2.76 2.43
C ALA A 33 7.38 3.50 2.44
N LYS A 34 7.93 3.76 3.63
CA LYS A 34 9.22 4.45 3.80
C LYS A 34 10.38 3.67 3.20
N ARG A 35 10.48 2.37 3.48
CA ARG A 35 11.56 1.51 2.97
C ARG A 35 11.54 1.42 1.44
N LEU A 36 10.36 1.30 0.83
CA LEU A 36 10.19 1.31 -0.62
C LEU A 36 10.61 2.66 -1.23
N TYR A 37 10.30 3.78 -0.58
CA TYR A 37 10.70 5.09 -1.07
C TYR A 37 12.22 5.31 -1.05
N GLU A 38 12.88 4.87 0.01
CA GLU A 38 14.34 5.00 0.21
C GLU A 38 15.16 4.12 -0.73
N LYS A 39 14.57 3.03 -1.25
CA LYS A 39 15.25 2.07 -2.13
C LYS A 39 15.19 2.39 -3.62
N ARG A 40 14.49 3.46 -4.00
CA ARG A 40 14.51 3.98 -5.38
C ARG A 40 15.97 4.29 -5.81
N PRO A 41 16.31 4.20 -7.11
CA PRO A 41 15.39 3.99 -8.23
C PRO A 41 15.11 2.51 -8.55
N TYR A 42 13.89 2.25 -9.04
CA TYR A 42 13.45 0.95 -9.58
C TYR A 42 13.53 0.90 -11.11
N SER A 43 13.86 -0.25 -11.66
CA SER A 43 13.90 -0.48 -13.11
C SER A 43 12.51 -0.71 -13.73
N SER A 44 11.58 -1.30 -12.98
CA SER A 44 10.20 -1.56 -13.38
C SER A 44 9.27 -1.65 -12.15
N TYR A 45 7.96 -1.71 -12.38
CA TYR A 45 6.99 -2.00 -11.33
C TYR A 45 7.14 -3.42 -10.76
N ASP A 46 7.54 -4.40 -11.58
CA ASP A 46 7.84 -5.75 -11.09
C ASP A 46 9.00 -5.75 -10.10
N ALA A 47 10.05 -4.94 -10.36
CA ALA A 47 11.17 -4.80 -9.44
C ALA A 47 10.74 -4.17 -8.10
N LEU A 48 9.80 -3.22 -8.13
CA LEU A 48 9.23 -2.63 -6.92
C LEU A 48 8.40 -3.67 -6.13
N ILE A 49 7.56 -4.45 -6.81
CA ILE A 49 6.73 -5.49 -6.17
C ILE A 49 7.62 -6.59 -5.55
N ASN A 50 8.65 -7.04 -6.27
CA ASN A 50 9.60 -8.01 -5.75
C ASN A 50 10.34 -7.49 -4.51
N GLU A 51 10.72 -6.21 -4.50
CA GLU A 51 11.33 -5.60 -3.32
C GLU A 51 10.35 -5.53 -2.13
N ALA A 52 9.08 -5.24 -2.37
CA ALA A 52 8.06 -5.27 -1.32
C ALA A 52 7.92 -6.67 -0.69
N ASP A 53 7.91 -7.71 -1.53
CA ASP A 53 7.88 -9.12 -1.08
C ASP A 53 9.15 -9.50 -0.31
N GLU A 54 10.34 -9.09 -0.79
CA GLU A 54 11.60 -9.30 -0.07
C GLU A 54 11.60 -8.64 1.31
N ILE A 55 11.16 -7.38 1.40
CA ILE A 55 11.05 -6.67 2.68
C ILE A 55 10.09 -7.41 3.62
N GLN A 56 8.92 -7.80 3.12
CA GLN A 56 7.93 -8.54 3.90
C GLN A 56 8.47 -9.88 4.43
N SER A 57 9.23 -10.61 3.60
CA SER A 57 9.81 -11.91 3.97
C SER A 57 10.82 -11.78 5.13
N ARG A 58 11.50 -10.62 5.24
CA ARG A 58 12.53 -10.33 6.24
C ARG A 58 12.00 -9.67 7.51
N LEU A 59 10.72 -9.31 7.55
CA LEU A 59 10.12 -8.74 8.76
C LEU A 59 10.19 -9.75 9.90
N ASN A 60 10.69 -9.30 11.06
CA ASN A 60 10.62 -10.07 12.28
C ASN A 60 9.17 -10.11 12.81
N GLU A 61 8.91 -10.89 13.86
CA GLU A 61 7.56 -11.08 14.39
C GLU A 61 6.89 -9.78 14.85
N GLU A 62 7.64 -8.89 15.51
CA GLU A 62 7.14 -7.59 15.99
C GLU A 62 6.74 -6.69 14.80
N GLU A 63 7.58 -6.63 13.76
CA GLU A 63 7.30 -5.85 12.55
C GLU A 63 6.12 -6.42 11.76
N ARG A 64 5.93 -7.74 11.72
CA ARG A 64 4.74 -8.36 11.11
C ARG A 64 3.47 -7.99 11.86
N ILE A 65 3.52 -7.98 13.20
CA ILE A 65 2.40 -7.56 14.05
C ILE A 65 2.07 -6.08 13.79
N GLU A 66 3.07 -5.20 13.67
CA GLU A 66 2.84 -3.80 13.32
C GLU A 66 2.17 -3.65 11.95
N VAL A 67 2.61 -4.40 10.93
CA VAL A 67 1.99 -4.38 9.60
C VAL A 67 0.54 -4.84 9.65
N ILE A 68 0.24 -5.92 10.37
CA ILE A 68 -1.13 -6.42 10.53
C ILE A 68 -2.00 -5.40 11.28
N ASN A 69 -1.47 -4.79 12.36
CA ASN A 69 -2.20 -3.80 13.15
C ASN A 69 -2.41 -2.47 12.44
N ALA A 70 -1.57 -2.13 11.45
CA ALA A 70 -1.75 -0.95 10.62
C ALA A 70 -2.95 -1.06 9.68
N HIS A 71 -3.43 -2.29 9.40
CA HIS A 71 -4.62 -2.51 8.58
C HIS A 71 -5.87 -2.61 9.44
N PRO A 72 -6.99 -2.02 9.01
CA PRO A 72 -8.23 -2.14 9.73
C PRO A 72 -8.73 -3.59 9.70
N ARG A 73 -9.17 -4.08 10.87
CA ARG A 73 -9.72 -5.44 11.00
C ARG A 73 -10.93 -5.64 10.09
N ILE A 74 -11.12 -6.87 9.61
CA ILE A 74 -12.34 -7.26 8.92
C ILE A 74 -13.55 -6.94 9.81
N GLY A 75 -14.51 -6.19 9.26
CA GLY A 75 -15.69 -5.74 10.01
C GLY A 75 -15.56 -4.37 10.67
N ALA A 76 -14.39 -3.72 10.65
CA ALA A 76 -14.22 -2.37 11.19
C ALA A 76 -15.20 -1.35 10.57
N PRO A 77 -15.60 -0.28 11.31
CA PRO A 77 -16.53 0.73 10.82
C PRO A 77 -16.09 1.29 9.46
N LYS A 78 -17.04 1.56 8.53
CA LYS A 78 -16.74 2.09 7.18
C LYS A 78 -15.80 3.32 7.24
N GLN A 79 -15.97 4.16 8.28
CA GLN A 79 -15.16 5.36 8.53
C GLN A 79 -13.67 5.09 8.80
N ASN A 80 -13.32 3.87 9.23
CA ASN A 80 -11.96 3.45 9.55
C ASN A 80 -11.33 2.60 8.44
N LEU A 81 -12.02 2.44 7.31
CA LEU A 81 -11.56 1.66 6.16
C LEU A 81 -11.12 2.62 5.05
N SER A 82 -9.99 2.34 4.41
CA SER A 82 -9.64 2.96 3.13
C SER A 82 -10.70 2.60 2.08
N ALA A 83 -10.83 3.40 1.02
CA ALA A 83 -11.76 3.08 -0.08
C ALA A 83 -11.45 1.73 -0.74
N MET A 84 -10.19 1.28 -0.69
CA MET A 84 -9.77 -0.05 -1.14
C MET A 84 -10.29 -1.12 -0.18
N SER A 85 -10.03 -0.97 1.12
CA SER A 85 -10.51 -1.86 2.18
C SER A 85 -12.04 -1.99 2.21
N GLN A 86 -12.79 -0.92 1.94
CA GLN A 86 -14.26 -0.97 1.84
C GLN A 86 -14.74 -1.85 0.67
N ARG A 87 -14.08 -1.77 -0.49
CA ARG A 87 -14.42 -2.58 -1.66
C ARG A 87 -14.10 -4.05 -1.43
N GLU A 88 -12.92 -4.35 -0.88
CA GLU A 88 -12.49 -5.72 -0.60
C GLU A 88 -13.39 -6.42 0.43
N GLN A 89 -13.89 -5.68 1.44
CA GLN A 89 -14.79 -6.23 2.45
C GLN A 89 -16.27 -6.21 2.04
N GLY A 90 -16.59 -5.90 0.77
CA GLY A 90 -17.97 -5.86 0.28
C GLY A 90 -18.83 -4.72 0.84
N LYS A 91 -18.23 -3.75 1.54
CA LYS A 91 -18.92 -2.56 2.09
C LYS A 91 -19.09 -1.43 1.08
N GLY A 92 -18.55 -1.60 -0.12
CA GLY A 92 -18.66 -0.66 -1.25
C GLY A 92 -19.97 -0.73 -2.02
N GLN A 93 -20.84 -1.69 -1.72
CA GLN A 93 -22.21 -1.77 -2.27
C GLN A 93 -23.22 -1.96 -1.13
N GLU A 94 -24.26 -1.12 -1.21
CA GLU A 94 -25.54 -1.16 -0.47
C GLU A 94 -25.52 -0.65 0.98
N ASP A 95 -26.00 0.59 1.13
CA ASP A 95 -27.10 0.89 2.06
C ASP A 95 -28.20 1.55 1.19
N ASN A 96 -28.94 0.74 0.42
CA ASN A 96 -30.24 1.11 -0.13
C ASN A 96 -31.29 0.38 0.72
N GLU A 97 -31.67 0.98 1.85
CA GLU A 97 -32.95 0.72 2.53
C GLU A 97 -33.56 2.06 2.98
#